data_AF-A0A944FRY2-F1
#
_entry.id   AF-A0A944FRY2-F1
#
_cell.length_a   1.000
_cell.length_b   1.000
_cell.length_c   1.000
_cell.angle_alpha   90.00
_cell.angle_beta   90.00
_cell.angle_gamma   90.00
#
_symmetry.space_group_name_H-M   'P 1'
#
loop_
_entity.id
_entity.type
_entity.pdbx_description
1 polymer ?
#
loop_
_entity_poly.entity_id
_entity_poly.type
_entity_poly.pdbx_seq_one_letter_code
_entity_poly.pdbx_strand_id
1 'polypeptide(L)' 'MAAVWAKNSYCKRRQVGALLVKDRMIISDGYNGTPSGFENICEDENGVTKPYVLHAEANAITKVAKSGNNSKGAT' A
#
# COMPACT_ATOMS: atom_id res chain seq x y z
N MET A 1 5.70 -0.18 13.28
CA MET A 1 4.77 0.87 12.84
C MET A 1 4.03 0.46 11.56
N ALA A 2 4.73 0.10 10.46
CA ALA A 2 4.10 -0.34 9.20
C ALA A 2 3.16 -1.55 9.33
N ALA A 3 3.43 -2.47 10.27
CA ALA A 3 2.53 -3.60 10.57
C ALA A 3 1.13 -3.18 11.06
N VAL A 4 0.97 -1.97 11.61
CA VAL A 4 -0.36 -1.44 11.98
C VAL A 4 -1.13 -1.05 10.72
N TRP A 5 -0.47 -0.41 9.75
CA TRP A 5 -1.07 -0.08 8.45
C TRP A 5 -1.44 -1.32 7.65
N ALA A 6 -0.66 -2.39 7.77
CA ALA A 6 -0.96 -3.68 7.12
C ALA A 6 -2.35 -4.23 7.51
N LYS A 7 -2.85 -3.91 8.72
CA LYS A 7 -4.19 -4.35 9.18
C LYS A 7 -5.34 -3.76 8.36
N ASN A 8 -5.10 -2.68 7.61
CA ASN A 8 -6.09 -2.12 6.69
C ASN A 8 -6.21 -2.91 5.37
N SER A 9 -5.30 -3.87 5.12
CA SER A 9 -5.37 -4.74 3.95
C SER A 9 -6.44 -5.81 4.11
N TYR A 10 -7.22 -6.00 3.05
CA TYR A 10 -8.23 -7.05 2.94
C TYR A 10 -7.69 -8.34 2.30
N CYS A 11 -6.43 -8.33 1.85
CA CYS A 11 -5.82 -9.49 1.21
C CYS A 11 -5.63 -10.63 2.22
N LYS A 12 -6.02 -11.84 1.82
CA LYS A 12 -5.98 -13.03 2.69
C LYS A 12 -4.61 -13.71 2.70
N ARG A 13 -3.89 -13.69 1.58
CA ARG A 13 -2.59 -14.37 1.44
C ARG A 13 -1.52 -13.72 2.31
N ARG A 14 -1.43 -12.39 2.27
CA ARG A 14 -0.51 -11.62 3.11
C ARG A 14 -0.99 -10.17 3.25
N GLN A 15 -0.99 -9.69 4.48
CA GLN A 15 -1.25 -8.28 4.80
C GLN A 15 0.08 -7.54 4.86
N VAL A 16 0.25 -6.54 4.00
CA VAL A 16 1.48 -5.75 3.85
C VAL A 16 1.15 -4.28 4.02
N GLY A 17 1.98 -3.59 4.80
CA GLY A 17 1.92 -2.15 5.00
C GLY A 17 3.29 -1.54 4.72
N ALA A 18 3.30 -0.36 4.11
CA ALA A 18 4.48 0.42 3.78
C ALA A 18 4.33 1.84 4.31
N LEU A 19 5.42 2.40 4.81
CA LEU A 19 5.52 3.78 5.25
C LEU A 19 6.71 4.41 4.55
N LEU A 20 6.52 5.61 4.02
CA LEU A 20 7.60 6.41 3.44
C LEU A 20 7.92 7.54 4.42
N VAL A 21 9.16 7.55 4.90
CA VAL A 21 9.61 8.43 5.99
C VAL A 21 10.72 9.33 5.50
N LYS A 22 10.59 10.63 5.78
CA LYS A 22 11.62 11.63 5.50
C LYS A 22 11.77 12.55 6.71
N ASP A 23 13.00 12.81 7.11
CA ASP A 23 13.31 13.68 8.27
C ASP A 23 12.54 13.28 9.55
N ARG A 24 12.43 11.97 9.77
CA ARG A 24 11.68 11.32 10.88
C ARG A 24 10.15 11.55 10.84
N MET A 25 9.62 12.08 9.74
CA MET A 25 8.20 12.30 9.52
C MET A 25 7.67 11.32 8.46
N ILE A 26 6.48 10.75 8.71
CA ILE A 26 5.79 9.94 7.70
C ILE A 26 5.22 10.91 6.65
N ILE A 27 5.73 10.83 5.42
CA ILE A 27 5.29 11.67 4.30
C ILE A 27 4.31 10.95 3.37
N SER A 28 4.25 9.62 3.46
CA SER A 28 3.29 8.78 2.76
C SER A 28 3.16 7.40 3.42
N ASP A 29 2.08 6.70 3.10
CA ASP A 29 1.75 5.39 3.62
C ASP A 29 0.94 4.59 2.59
N GLY A 30 0.97 3.27 2.70
CA GLY A 30 0.23 2.37 1.84
C GLY A 30 0.04 0.99 2.45
N TYR A 31 -0.98 0.29 1.98
CA TYR A 31 -1.20 -1.13 2.24
C TYR A 31 -1.62 -1.81 0.93
N ASN A 32 -1.44 -3.12 0.83
CA ASN A 32 -1.80 -3.85 -0.38
C ASN A 32 -3.32 -4.02 -0.50
N GLY A 33 -3.85 -3.82 -1.70
CA GLY A 33 -5.28 -3.83 -1.97
C GLY A 33 -5.61 -3.56 -3.43
N THR A 34 -6.88 -3.69 -3.78
CA THR A 34 -7.36 -3.39 -5.13
C THR A 34 -7.46 -1.87 -5.35
N PRO A 35 -7.44 -1.39 -6.61
CA PRO A 35 -7.58 0.03 -6.91
C PRO A 35 -8.90 0.60 -6.39
N SER A 36 -8.92 1.90 -6.07
CA SER A 36 -10.14 2.57 -5.64
C SER A 36 -11.27 2.41 -6.67
N GLY A 37 -12.46 2.00 -6.20
CA GLY A 37 -13.63 1.74 -7.04
C GLY A 37 -13.80 0.27 -7.47
N PHE A 38 -12.86 -0.61 -7.13
CA PHE A 38 -12.97 -2.05 -7.37
C PHE A 38 -13.50 -2.79 -6.14
N GLU A 39 -13.86 -4.07 -6.32
CA GLU A 39 -14.10 -4.99 -5.20
C GLU A 39 -12.85 -5.09 -4.31
N ASN A 40 -13.01 -5.05 -2.99
CA ASN A 40 -11.88 -5.09 -2.05
C ASN A 40 -11.47 -6.53 -1.71
N ILE A 41 -11.40 -7.39 -2.74
CA ILE A 41 -11.04 -8.81 -2.65
C ILE A 41 -9.80 -9.02 -3.50
N CYS A 42 -8.66 -9.32 -2.86
CA CYS A 42 -7.37 -9.39 -3.52
C CYS A 42 -7.11 -10.72 -4.24
N GLU A 43 -7.71 -11.80 -3.77
CA GLU A 43 -7.51 -13.15 -4.31
C GLU A 43 -8.70 -13.60 -5.16
N ASP A 44 -8.46 -14.49 -6.12
CA ASP A 44 -9.51 -15.22 -6.84
C ASP A 44 -9.96 -16.48 -6.08
N GLU A 45 -10.88 -17.25 -6.67
CA GLU A 45 -11.39 -18.50 -6.09
C GLU A 45 -10.31 -19.57 -5.88
N ASN A 46 -9.19 -19.48 -6.60
CA ASN A 46 -8.04 -20.38 -6.47
C ASN A 46 -7.00 -19.88 -5.45
N GLY A 47 -7.26 -18.75 -4.78
CA GLY A 47 -6.33 -18.12 -3.84
C GLY A 47 -5.15 -17.41 -4.51
N VAL A 48 -5.21 -17.17 -5.81
CA VAL A 48 -4.19 -16.44 -6.57
C VAL A 48 -4.48 -14.95 -6.48
N THR A 49 -3.47 -14.15 -6.16
CA THR A 49 -3.61 -12.69 -6.11
C THR A 49 -3.90 -12.15 -7.50
N LYS A 50 -4.97 -11.36 -7.62
CA LYS A 50 -5.40 -10.78 -8.89
C LYS A 50 -4.33 -9.81 -9.42
N PRO A 51 -4.11 -9.74 -10.75
CA PRO A 51 -2.97 -9.02 -11.34
C PRO A 51 -3.04 -7.49 -11.14
N TYR A 52 -4.23 -6.95 -10.87
CA TYR A 52 -4.45 -5.53 -10.64
C TYR A 52 -4.36 -5.13 -9.16
N VAL A 53 -4.10 -6.06 -8.24
CA VAL A 53 -3.85 -5.73 -6.84
C VAL A 53 -2.56 -4.93 -6.74
N LEU A 54 -2.66 -3.76 -6.12
CA LEU A 54 -1.51 -2.91 -5.90
C LEU A 54 -0.80 -3.33 -4.61
N HIS A 55 0.51 -3.38 -4.70
CA HIS A 55 1.38 -3.61 -3.55
C HIS A 55 1.36 -2.40 -2.60
N ALA A 56 1.70 -2.62 -1.33
CA ALA A 56 1.71 -1.56 -0.33
C ALA A 56 2.68 -0.44 -0.69
N GLU A 57 3.84 -0.80 -1.21
CA GLU A 57 4.92 0.08 -1.66
C GLU A 57 4.47 0.93 -2.85
N ALA A 58 3.80 0.31 -3.82
CA ALA A 58 3.25 1.01 -4.98
C ALA A 58 2.17 2.02 -4.55
N ASN A 59 1.31 1.65 -3.60
CA ASN A 59 0.33 2.57 -3.03
C ASN A 59 0.98 3.73 -2.27
N ALA A 60 2.04 3.49 -1.49
CA ALA A 60 2.78 4.56 -0.81
C ALA A 60 3.46 5.53 -1.79
N ILE A 61 4.05 5.02 -2.88
CA ILE A 61 4.70 5.82 -3.94
C ILE A 61 3.67 6.63 -4.73
N THR A 62 2.56 6.01 -5.14
CA THR A 62 1.51 6.71 -5.89
C THR A 62 0.80 7.75 -5.03
N LYS A 63 0.64 7.51 -3.73
CA LYS A 63 0.11 8.50 -2.78
C LYS A 63 1.03 9.70 -2.62
N VAL A 64 2.34 9.51 -2.52
CA VAL A 64 3.28 10.66 -2.46
C VAL A 64 3.30 11.42 -3.79
N ALA A 65 3.21 10.72 -4.93
CA ALA A 65 3.15 11.35 -6.26
C ALA A 65 1.89 12.21 -6.47
N LYS A 66 0.78 11.88 -5.79
CA LYS A 66 -0.45 12.70 -5.77
C LYS A 66 -0.41 13.84 -4.74
N SER A 67 0.65 13.93 -3.94
CA SER A 67 0.82 14.95 -2.89
C SER A 67 1.84 16.01 -3.30
N GLY A 68 1.99 17.06 -2.48
CA GLY A 68 3.06 18.04 -2.64
C GLY A 68 4.41 17.63 -2.04
N ASN A 69 4.53 16.42 -1.47
CA ASN A 69 5.74 15.96 -0.79
C ASN A 69 6.75 15.34 -1.77
N ASN A 70 8.04 15.50 -1.47
CA ASN A 70 9.14 14.92 -2.23
C ASN A 70 9.74 13.71 -1.52
N SER A 71 9.76 12.57 -2.20
CA SER A 71 10.32 11.30 -1.72
C SER A 71 11.85 11.18 -1.83
N LYS A 72 12.54 12.13 -2.46
CA LYS A 72 14.00 12.10 -2.59
C LYS A 72 14.66 12.12 -1.20
N GLY A 73 15.49 11.10 -0.94
CA GLY A 73 16.18 10.90 0.34
C GLY A 73 15.30 10.31 1.45
N ALA A 74 14.06 9.94 1.14
CA ALA A 74 13.20 9.20 2.07
C ALA A 74 13.60 7.72 2.16
N THR A 75 13.16 7.05 3.23
CA THR A 75 13.25 5.61 3.45
C THR A 75 11.87 4.98 3.47
#